data_AF-A0A2N3G923-F1
#
_entry.id   AF-A0A2N3G923-F1
#
_cell.length_a   1.000
_cell.length_b   1.000
_cell.length_c   1.000
_cell.angle_alpha   90.00
_cell.angle_beta   90.00
_cell.angle_gamma   90.00
#
_symmetry.space_group_name_H-M   'P 1'
#
loop_
_entity.id
_entity.type
_entity.pdbx_description
1 polymer ?
#
loop_
_entity_poly.entity_id
_entity_poly.type
_entity_poly.pdbx_seq_one_letter_code
_entity_poly.pdbx_strand_id
1 'polypeptide(L)'
;MVAGLNSFRPTMIIGYATVIQELAREQEAGRLHIKPVLIVASAEGLAAGEYHRISKAFDAKVGNLYGSTELGDAAFSCAEGWLHVNADWVVLEPVDADYRPVPPGVQSDTVLVSNLANRVQPILRYDLGDSVLQRPDPCPCGNPLPAIRVWGRSADVLSFPGRDGKVVIPPLAFASLADRTAGIELFQIVQTAPTTLRVRFNPAEGAERSRVWQELHAQIRGLLDKNGLDGVTVELAEEPPQRSLGGKHRQVIPLKIDLANDESGQS
;
A
#
# COMPACT_ATOMS: atom_id res chain seq x y z
N MET A 1 2.48 -18.01 18.43
CA MET A 1 1.20 -17.60 17.79
C MET A 1 0.29 -18.81 17.50
N VAL A 2 0.71 -19.78 16.69
CA VAL A 2 -0.10 -20.96 16.29
C VAL A 2 -0.72 -21.73 17.48
N ALA A 3 0.07 -22.11 18.49
CA ALA A 3 -0.45 -22.84 19.66
C ALA A 3 -1.56 -22.08 20.41
N GLY A 4 -1.42 -20.75 20.52
CA GLY A 4 -2.43 -19.89 21.13
C GLY A 4 -3.73 -19.86 20.31
N LEU A 5 -3.62 -19.72 18.99
CA LEU A 5 -4.79 -19.75 18.09
C LEU A 5 -5.49 -21.11 18.10
N ASN A 6 -4.74 -22.21 18.15
CA ASN A 6 -5.29 -23.57 18.27
C ASN A 6 -6.07 -23.76 19.57
N SER A 7 -5.58 -23.21 20.69
CA SER A 7 -6.30 -23.24 21.97
C SER A 7 -7.52 -22.33 21.98
N PHE A 8 -7.40 -21.12 21.39
CA PHE A 8 -8.46 -20.11 21.44
C PHE A 8 -9.60 -20.39 20.46
N ARG A 9 -9.29 -20.94 19.28
CA ARG A 9 -10.24 -21.25 18.19
C ARG A 9 -11.13 -20.06 17.81
N PRO A 10 -10.55 -18.99 17.26
CA PRO A 10 -11.30 -17.77 16.95
C PRO A 10 -12.40 -18.02 15.91
N THR A 11 -13.55 -17.37 16.09
CA THR A 11 -14.63 -17.32 15.10
C THR A 11 -14.30 -16.33 13.96
N MET A 12 -13.54 -15.27 14.25
CA MET A 12 -13.14 -14.27 13.27
C MET A 12 -11.66 -13.92 13.45
N ILE A 13 -10.97 -13.68 12.33
CA ILE A 13 -9.59 -13.21 12.32
C ILE A 13 -9.54 -11.92 11.52
N ILE A 14 -8.96 -10.87 12.09
CA ILE A 14 -8.64 -9.64 11.40
C ILE A 14 -7.14 -9.42 11.56
N GLY A 15 -6.45 -9.11 10.47
CA GLY A 15 -5.03 -8.82 10.51
C GLY A 15 -4.43 -8.48 9.16
N TYR A 16 -3.15 -8.12 9.19
CA TYR A 16 -2.39 -7.81 7.98
C TYR A 16 -2.43 -8.97 6.98
N ALA A 17 -2.62 -8.63 5.72
CA ALA A 17 -2.64 -9.57 4.59
C ALA A 17 -1.50 -10.60 4.64
N THR A 18 -0.27 -10.13 4.85
CA THR A 18 0.94 -10.98 4.96
C THR A 18 0.89 -11.98 6.11
N VAL A 19 0.36 -11.57 7.27
CA VAL A 19 0.19 -12.46 8.42
C VAL A 19 -0.90 -13.48 8.14
N ILE A 20 -2.01 -13.09 7.53
CA ILE A 20 -3.07 -14.01 7.12
C ILE A 20 -2.54 -15.06 6.12
N GLN A 21 -1.69 -14.64 5.16
CA GLN A 21 -1.04 -15.57 4.23
C GLN A 21 -0.18 -16.60 4.95
N GLU A 22 0.61 -16.17 5.94
CA GLU A 22 1.44 -17.08 6.73
C GLU A 22 0.58 -18.03 7.57
N LEU A 23 -0.49 -17.54 8.20
CA LEU A 23 -1.45 -18.38 8.91
C LEU A 23 -2.11 -19.42 7.97
N ALA A 24 -2.41 -19.04 6.72
CA ALA A 24 -2.92 -19.98 5.72
C ALA A 24 -1.90 -21.07 5.40
N ARG A 25 -0.61 -20.74 5.28
CA ARG A 25 0.47 -21.73 5.12
C ARG A 25 0.57 -22.68 6.31
N GLU A 26 0.45 -22.17 7.53
CA GLU A 26 0.45 -22.97 8.74
C GLU A 26 -0.77 -23.93 8.82
N GLN A 27 -1.93 -23.49 8.34
CA GLN A 27 -3.15 -24.29 8.26
C GLN A 27 -3.01 -25.39 7.20
N GLU A 28 -2.50 -25.07 6.02
CA GLU A 28 -2.22 -26.03 4.94
C GLU A 28 -1.17 -27.07 5.34
N ALA A 29 -0.17 -26.66 6.13
CA ALA A 29 0.85 -27.54 6.69
C ALA A 29 0.34 -28.38 7.87
N GLY A 30 -0.92 -28.22 8.30
CA GLY A 30 -1.54 -28.96 9.40
C GLY A 30 -1.04 -28.60 10.80
N ARG A 31 -0.22 -27.55 10.94
CA ARG A 31 0.25 -27.05 12.25
C ARG A 31 -0.79 -26.16 12.93
N LEU A 32 -1.53 -25.39 12.15
CA LEU A 32 -2.70 -24.63 12.58
C LEU A 32 -3.96 -25.42 12.20
N HIS A 33 -4.94 -25.48 13.11
CA HIS A 33 -6.17 -26.26 12.91
C HIS A 33 -7.40 -25.54 13.45
N ILE A 34 -7.52 -24.27 13.08
CA ILE A 34 -8.66 -23.41 13.45
C ILE A 34 -9.73 -23.42 12.35
N LYS A 35 -10.94 -22.96 12.69
CA LYS A 35 -12.10 -22.90 11.78
C LYS A 35 -12.85 -21.56 11.94
N PRO A 36 -12.26 -20.43 11.55
CA PRO A 36 -12.96 -19.15 11.56
C PRO A 36 -14.07 -19.16 10.51
N VAL A 37 -15.14 -18.39 10.75
CA VAL A 37 -16.20 -18.17 9.75
C VAL A 37 -15.88 -16.99 8.82
N LEU A 38 -15.06 -16.05 9.31
CA LEU A 38 -14.67 -14.84 8.59
C LEU A 38 -13.20 -14.52 8.86
N ILE A 39 -12.47 -14.24 7.78
CA ILE A 39 -11.12 -13.68 7.81
C ILE A 39 -11.16 -12.35 7.07
N VAL A 40 -10.68 -11.29 7.70
CA VAL A 40 -10.56 -9.98 7.09
C VAL A 40 -9.09 -9.62 6.99
N ALA A 41 -8.58 -9.57 5.76
CA ALA A 41 -7.28 -8.99 5.48
C ALA A 41 -7.41 -7.46 5.55
N SER A 42 -6.44 -6.80 6.17
CA SER A 42 -6.39 -5.33 6.27
C SER A 42 -5.04 -4.78 5.88
N ALA A 43 -4.98 -3.44 5.72
CA ALA A 43 -3.81 -2.60 5.48
C ALA A 43 -3.06 -2.79 4.15
N GLU A 44 -3.16 -3.95 3.50
CA GLU A 44 -2.51 -4.23 2.21
C GLU A 44 -3.47 -5.02 1.30
N GLY A 45 -3.41 -4.74 -0.01
CA GLY A 45 -4.17 -5.52 -0.98
C GLY A 45 -3.52 -6.89 -1.23
N LEU A 46 -4.32 -7.96 -1.19
CA LEU A 46 -3.92 -9.27 -1.68
C LEU A 46 -4.18 -9.40 -3.19
N ALA A 47 -3.38 -10.20 -3.88
CA ALA A 47 -3.69 -10.62 -5.25
C ALA A 47 -5.01 -11.42 -5.26
N ALA A 48 -5.78 -11.34 -6.35
CA ALA A 48 -7.09 -11.98 -6.45
C ALA A 48 -7.06 -13.49 -6.14
N GLY A 49 -6.01 -14.20 -6.57
CA GLY A 49 -5.84 -15.64 -6.30
C GLY A 49 -5.61 -15.97 -4.82
N GLU A 50 -5.04 -15.05 -4.05
CA GLU A 50 -4.71 -15.30 -2.64
C GLU A 50 -5.97 -15.33 -1.76
N TYR A 51 -6.97 -14.50 -2.04
CA TYR A 51 -8.26 -14.56 -1.34
C TYR A 51 -8.91 -15.94 -1.47
N HIS A 52 -8.88 -16.53 -2.68
CA HIS A 52 -9.41 -17.86 -2.92
C HIS A 52 -8.60 -18.95 -2.21
N ARG A 53 -7.27 -18.86 -2.24
CA ARG A 53 -6.36 -19.79 -1.55
C ARG A 53 -6.62 -19.80 -0.04
N ILE A 54 -6.66 -18.62 0.58
CA ILE A 54 -6.93 -18.46 2.02
C ILE A 54 -8.33 -18.99 2.37
N SER A 55 -9.33 -18.67 1.55
CA SER A 55 -10.71 -19.14 1.75
C SER A 55 -10.76 -20.66 1.77
N LYS A 56 -10.08 -21.33 0.83
CA LYS A 56 -9.98 -22.79 0.76
C LYS A 56 -9.21 -23.39 1.94
N ALA A 57 -8.11 -22.76 2.36
CA ALA A 57 -7.28 -23.27 3.47
C ALA A 57 -8.06 -23.32 4.79
N PHE A 58 -8.91 -22.31 5.04
CA PHE A 58 -9.67 -22.18 6.29
C PHE A 58 -11.13 -22.63 6.21
N ASP A 59 -11.65 -22.90 5.01
CA ASP A 59 -13.08 -23.09 4.74
C ASP A 59 -13.92 -21.90 5.27
N ALA A 60 -13.44 -20.69 4.97
CA ALA A 60 -13.94 -19.45 5.55
C ALA A 60 -14.25 -18.40 4.47
N LYS A 61 -15.15 -17.45 4.80
CA LYS A 61 -15.29 -16.24 3.99
C LYS A 61 -14.05 -15.38 4.20
N VAL A 62 -13.49 -14.85 3.11
CA VAL A 62 -12.36 -13.93 3.17
C VAL A 62 -12.80 -12.61 2.57
N GLY A 63 -12.66 -11.55 3.36
CA GLY A 63 -12.94 -10.19 2.95
C GLY A 63 -11.70 -9.30 3.07
N ASN A 64 -11.87 -8.08 2.60
CA ASN A 64 -10.90 -7.01 2.76
C ASN A 64 -11.58 -5.78 3.34
N LEU A 65 -10.82 -4.99 4.11
CA LEU A 65 -11.22 -3.68 4.57
C LEU A 65 -10.24 -2.63 4.03
N TYR A 66 -10.77 -1.48 3.66
CA TYR A 66 -9.98 -0.31 3.31
C TYR A 66 -10.21 0.77 4.36
N GLY A 67 -9.11 1.35 4.82
CA GLY A 67 -9.12 2.29 5.91
C GLY A 67 -7.74 2.91 6.11
N SER A 68 -7.70 3.90 7.00
CA SER A 68 -6.48 4.56 7.42
C SER A 68 -6.63 5.08 8.84
N THR A 69 -5.56 5.51 9.48
CA THR A 69 -5.64 6.14 10.81
C THR A 69 -6.55 7.38 10.78
N GLU A 70 -6.57 8.10 9.66
CA GLU A 70 -7.40 9.28 9.44
C GLU A 70 -8.89 8.96 9.29
N LEU A 71 -9.25 7.76 8.82
CA LEU A 71 -10.62 7.39 8.44
C LEU A 71 -11.24 6.27 9.29
N GLY A 72 -10.43 5.52 10.04
CA GLY A 72 -10.85 4.22 10.54
C GLY A 72 -11.14 3.25 9.38
N ASP A 73 -12.10 2.36 9.58
CA ASP A 73 -12.56 1.41 8.56
C ASP A 73 -13.55 2.10 7.59
N ALA A 74 -13.03 2.59 6.47
CA ALA A 74 -13.76 3.42 5.52
C ALA A 74 -14.60 2.62 4.52
N ALA A 75 -14.17 1.40 4.15
CA ALA A 75 -14.89 0.56 3.20
C ALA A 75 -14.68 -0.93 3.43
N PHE A 76 -15.68 -1.75 3.09
CA PHE A 76 -15.66 -3.21 3.29
C PHE A 76 -16.00 -3.98 2.01
N SER A 77 -15.34 -5.12 1.80
CA SER A 77 -15.55 -5.94 0.61
C SER A 77 -16.93 -6.60 0.59
N CYS A 78 -17.60 -6.61 -0.55
CA CYS A 78 -18.79 -7.42 -0.81
C CYS A 78 -18.46 -8.69 -1.62
N ALA A 79 -19.47 -9.54 -1.79
CA ALA A 79 -19.35 -10.80 -2.54
C ALA A 79 -18.95 -10.61 -4.01
N GLU A 80 -19.18 -9.43 -4.58
CA GLU A 80 -18.82 -9.07 -5.96
C GLU A 80 -17.37 -8.54 -6.10
N GLY A 81 -16.58 -8.58 -5.01
CA GLY A 81 -15.19 -8.13 -5.01
C GLY A 81 -15.01 -6.62 -5.06
N TRP A 82 -16.02 -5.84 -4.67
CA TRP A 82 -15.95 -4.38 -4.52
C TRP A 82 -15.89 -3.99 -3.05
N LEU A 83 -15.27 -2.85 -2.73
CA LEU A 83 -15.29 -2.26 -1.40
C LEU A 83 -16.41 -1.21 -1.33
N HIS A 84 -17.42 -1.43 -0.49
CA HIS A 84 -18.47 -0.43 -0.27
C HIS A 84 -18.04 0.59 0.77
N VAL A 85 -18.05 1.86 0.39
CA VAL A 85 -17.67 2.99 1.25
C VAL A 85 -18.79 3.28 2.24
N ASN A 86 -18.45 3.43 3.52
CA ASN A 86 -19.35 3.91 4.55
C ASN A 86 -19.57 5.42 4.36
N ALA A 87 -20.35 5.78 3.33
CA ALA A 87 -20.52 7.15 2.84
C ALA A 87 -21.25 8.08 3.83
N ASP A 88 -21.85 7.50 4.87
CA ASP A 88 -22.39 8.21 6.03
C ASP A 88 -21.31 8.65 7.03
N TRP A 89 -20.13 8.01 7.01
CA TRP A 89 -19.00 8.32 7.90
C TRP A 89 -17.84 9.02 7.18
N VAL A 90 -17.64 8.71 5.91
CA VAL A 90 -16.51 9.20 5.12
C VAL A 90 -17.01 9.75 3.79
N VAL A 91 -16.68 11.01 3.51
CA VAL A 91 -16.77 11.53 2.14
C VAL A 91 -15.47 11.16 1.43
N LEU A 92 -15.59 10.38 0.36
CA LEU A 92 -14.48 9.92 -0.46
C LEU A 92 -14.62 10.54 -1.85
N GLU A 93 -13.64 11.35 -2.25
CA GLU A 93 -13.66 12.15 -3.48
C GLU A 93 -12.48 11.74 -4.39
N PRO A 94 -12.69 10.86 -5.37
CA PRO A 94 -11.67 10.52 -6.35
C PRO A 94 -11.35 11.74 -7.24
N VAL A 95 -10.07 12.09 -7.39
CA VAL A 95 -9.63 13.27 -8.16
C VAL A 95 -8.44 12.99 -9.08
N ASP A 96 -8.29 13.80 -10.14
CA ASP A 96 -7.12 13.81 -11.02
C ASP A 96 -5.90 14.52 -10.38
N ALA A 97 -4.78 14.58 -11.08
CA ALA A 97 -3.53 15.19 -10.64
C ALA A 97 -3.64 16.69 -10.33
N ASP A 98 -4.64 17.36 -10.88
CA ASP A 98 -4.95 18.77 -10.64
C ASP A 98 -6.05 18.95 -9.57
N TYR A 99 -6.39 17.89 -8.84
CA TYR A 99 -7.42 17.82 -7.80
C TYR A 99 -8.85 18.10 -8.29
N ARG A 100 -9.15 17.83 -9.56
CA ARG A 100 -10.53 17.89 -10.09
C ARG A 100 -11.22 16.53 -9.94
N PRO A 101 -12.50 16.49 -9.54
CA PRO A 101 -13.24 15.23 -9.43
C PRO A 101 -13.25 14.44 -10.74
N VAL A 102 -13.01 13.14 -10.66
CA VAL A 102 -13.17 12.22 -11.79
C VAL A 102 -14.55 11.54 -11.74
N PRO A 103 -15.20 11.28 -12.87
CA PRO A 103 -16.48 10.58 -12.88
C PRO A 103 -16.32 9.09 -12.50
N PRO A 104 -17.38 8.44 -11.99
CA PRO A 104 -17.39 7.00 -11.80
C PRO A 104 -16.99 6.23 -13.08
N GLY A 105 -16.26 5.14 -12.93
CA GLY A 105 -15.67 4.36 -14.02
C GLY A 105 -14.29 4.84 -14.45
N VAL A 106 -13.86 6.04 -14.06
CA VAL A 106 -12.52 6.56 -14.31
C VAL A 106 -11.66 6.35 -13.06
N GLN A 107 -10.44 5.84 -13.25
CA GLN A 107 -9.46 5.69 -12.19
C GLN A 107 -8.89 7.06 -11.81
N SER A 108 -8.81 7.34 -10.50
CA SER A 108 -8.29 8.61 -9.99
C SER A 108 -6.77 8.59 -9.81
N ASP A 109 -6.14 9.78 -9.80
CA ASP A 109 -4.72 9.91 -9.44
C ASP A 109 -4.52 9.88 -7.92
N THR A 110 -5.46 10.47 -7.17
CA THR A 110 -5.54 10.34 -5.71
C THR A 110 -6.99 10.37 -5.24
N VAL A 111 -7.19 10.31 -3.92
CA VAL A 111 -8.48 10.43 -3.27
C VAL A 111 -8.39 11.43 -2.13
N LEU A 112 -9.29 12.41 -2.15
CA LEU A 112 -9.49 13.34 -1.04
C LEU A 112 -10.54 12.76 -0.10
N VAL A 113 -10.26 12.81 1.20
CA VAL A 113 -11.12 12.17 2.20
C VAL A 113 -11.51 13.12 3.31
N SER A 114 -12.78 13.08 3.71
CA SER A 114 -13.28 13.82 4.87
C SER A 114 -13.90 12.85 5.88
N ASN A 115 -13.41 12.87 7.12
CA ASN A 115 -13.95 12.07 8.21
C ASN A 115 -15.08 12.87 8.90
N LEU A 116 -16.31 12.39 8.75
CA LEU A 116 -17.50 13.03 9.33
C LEU A 116 -17.82 12.54 10.75
N ALA A 117 -17.21 11.43 11.17
CA ALA A 117 -17.48 10.79 12.46
C ALA A 117 -16.51 11.26 13.56
N ASN A 118 -15.26 11.56 13.23
CA ASN A 118 -14.25 11.98 14.20
C ASN A 118 -14.42 13.46 14.60
N ARG A 119 -15.00 13.69 15.79
CA ARG A 119 -15.19 15.03 16.36
C ARG A 119 -13.99 15.58 17.11
N VAL A 120 -13.01 14.75 17.44
CA VAL A 120 -11.80 15.16 18.18
C VAL A 120 -10.77 15.77 17.23
N GLN A 121 -10.58 15.12 16.07
CA GLN A 121 -9.69 15.58 15.01
C GLN A 121 -10.43 15.52 13.68
N PRO A 122 -11.25 16.54 13.35
CA PRO A 122 -11.94 16.56 12.06
C PRO A 122 -10.92 16.73 10.94
N ILE A 123 -10.98 15.83 9.97
CA ILE A 123 -10.13 15.86 8.79
C ILE A 123 -11.05 16.12 7.60
N LEU A 124 -10.75 17.17 6.84
CA LEU A 124 -11.54 17.58 5.68
C LEU A 124 -10.64 17.60 4.44
N ARG A 125 -11.11 16.94 3.37
CA ARG A 125 -10.45 16.84 2.06
C ARG A 125 -8.95 16.52 2.14
N TYR A 126 -8.57 15.60 3.01
CA TYR A 126 -7.19 15.17 3.16
C TYR A 126 -6.76 14.29 1.99
N ASP A 127 -5.58 14.56 1.42
CA ASP A 127 -5.01 13.76 0.34
C ASP A 127 -4.41 12.45 0.87
N LEU A 128 -5.16 11.36 0.69
CA LEU A 128 -4.78 10.05 1.20
C LEU A 128 -3.63 9.41 0.39
N GLY A 129 -3.49 9.81 -0.88
CA GLY A 129 -2.44 9.34 -1.79
C GLY A 129 -2.72 7.97 -2.43
N ASP A 130 -3.90 7.40 -2.21
CA ASP A 130 -4.35 6.16 -2.84
C ASP A 130 -5.16 6.46 -4.10
N SER A 131 -5.08 5.59 -5.09
CA SER A 131 -5.81 5.68 -6.36
C SER A 131 -7.03 4.76 -6.31
N VAL A 132 -8.19 5.24 -6.72
CA VAL A 132 -9.42 4.45 -6.67
C VAL A 132 -10.17 4.48 -7.99
N LEU A 133 -10.90 3.41 -8.26
CA LEU A 133 -11.92 3.39 -9.30
C LEU A 133 -13.27 3.19 -8.63
N GLN A 134 -14.14 4.20 -8.75
CA GLN A 134 -15.52 4.08 -8.32
C GLN A 134 -16.34 3.36 -9.40
N ARG A 135 -17.16 2.41 -8.99
CA ARG A 135 -18.06 1.68 -9.89
C ARG A 135 -19.07 2.66 -10.52
N PRO A 136 -19.28 2.63 -11.86
CA PRO A 136 -20.23 3.51 -12.52
C PRO A 136 -21.69 3.11 -12.29
N ASP A 137 -21.95 1.82 -12.10
CA ASP A 137 -23.29 1.27 -11.94
C ASP A 137 -23.55 0.77 -10.51
N PRO A 138 -24.83 0.65 -10.10
CA PRO A 138 -25.20 -0.03 -8.86
C PRO A 138 -24.56 -1.40 -8.72
N CYS A 139 -24.14 -1.75 -7.50
CA CYS A 139 -23.51 -3.04 -7.25
C CYS A 139 -24.56 -4.18 -7.22
N PRO A 140 -24.35 -5.29 -7.95
CA PRO A 140 -25.24 -6.46 -7.95
C PRO A 140 -25.44 -7.11 -6.59
N CYS A 141 -24.53 -6.86 -5.63
CA CYS A 141 -24.71 -7.36 -4.26
C CYS A 141 -25.90 -6.72 -3.52
N GLY A 142 -26.52 -5.68 -4.09
CA GLY A 142 -27.69 -5.00 -3.52
C GLY A 142 -27.37 -3.90 -2.51
N ASN A 143 -26.10 -3.71 -2.13
CA ASN A 143 -25.71 -2.58 -1.28
C ASN A 143 -25.76 -1.27 -2.11
N PRO A 144 -26.54 -0.27 -1.66
CA PRO A 144 -26.72 0.99 -2.39
C PRO A 144 -25.54 1.98 -2.22
N LEU A 145 -24.61 1.71 -1.30
CA LEU A 145 -23.47 2.60 -1.04
C LEU A 145 -22.46 2.57 -2.18
N PRO A 146 -21.69 3.66 -2.41
CA PRO A 146 -20.65 3.71 -3.42
C PRO A 146 -19.68 2.52 -3.30
N ALA A 147 -19.42 1.87 -4.42
CA ALA A 147 -18.51 0.74 -4.52
C ALA A 147 -17.21 1.18 -5.20
N ILE A 148 -16.06 0.85 -4.60
CA ILE A 148 -14.74 1.21 -5.13
C ILE A 148 -13.82 0.00 -5.25
N ARG A 149 -12.84 0.11 -6.14
CA ARG A 149 -11.59 -0.66 -6.09
C ARG A 149 -10.47 0.28 -5.70
N VAL A 150 -9.59 -0.20 -4.84
CA VAL A 150 -8.48 0.59 -4.32
C VAL A 150 -7.19 0.00 -4.85
N TRP A 151 -6.41 0.85 -5.50
CA TRP A 151 -4.98 0.67 -5.64
C TRP A 151 -4.42 1.51 -4.52
N GLY A 152 -3.71 0.88 -3.58
CA GLY A 152 -3.07 1.64 -2.50
C GLY A 152 -2.04 2.61 -3.09
N ARG A 153 -1.10 3.07 -2.27
CA ARG A 153 0.11 3.77 -2.71
C ARG A 153 1.05 2.90 -3.59
N SER A 154 0.50 2.01 -4.40
CA SER A 154 1.04 1.39 -5.61
C SER A 154 1.65 2.44 -6.54
N ALA A 155 1.17 3.69 -6.52
CA ALA A 155 1.83 4.81 -7.18
C ALA A 155 3.16 5.23 -6.52
N ASP A 156 3.58 4.58 -5.43
CA ASP A 156 4.86 4.79 -4.75
C ASP A 156 5.77 3.54 -4.80
N VAL A 157 5.36 2.38 -5.39
CA VAL A 157 6.24 1.19 -5.44
C VAL A 157 7.38 1.39 -6.43
N LEU A 158 8.61 1.02 -6.05
CA LEU A 158 9.73 1.07 -6.97
C LEU A 158 9.78 -0.21 -7.80
N SER A 159 9.85 -0.04 -9.12
CA SER A 159 9.81 -1.12 -10.08
C SER A 159 11.13 -1.18 -10.84
N PHE A 160 11.79 -2.33 -10.84
CA PHE A 160 13.10 -2.52 -11.46
C PHE A 160 13.06 -3.63 -12.51
N PRO A 161 13.85 -3.52 -13.59
CA PRO A 161 14.11 -4.65 -14.48
C PRO A 161 15.01 -5.66 -13.75
N GLY A 162 14.48 -6.84 -13.43
CA GLY A 162 15.25 -7.97 -12.91
C GLY A 162 15.58 -8.98 -14.01
N ARG A 163 16.41 -9.98 -13.66
CA ARG A 163 16.88 -11.02 -14.60
C ARG A 163 15.75 -11.89 -15.14
N ASP A 164 14.79 -12.23 -14.28
CA ASP A 164 13.64 -13.11 -14.59
C ASP A 164 12.32 -12.34 -14.72
N GLY A 165 12.38 -11.02 -14.89
CA GLY A 165 11.22 -10.15 -15.01
C GLY A 165 11.25 -8.96 -14.06
N LYS A 166 10.10 -8.27 -13.96
CA LYS A 166 9.95 -7.05 -13.14
C LYS A 166 10.03 -7.38 -11.65
N VAL A 167 10.94 -6.73 -10.93
CA VAL A 167 11.03 -6.79 -9.46
C VAL A 167 10.36 -5.55 -8.89
N VAL A 168 9.43 -5.73 -7.95
CA VAL A 168 8.70 -4.63 -7.30
C VAL A 168 9.05 -4.63 -5.82
N ILE A 169 9.56 -3.49 -5.33
CA ILE A 169 9.86 -3.30 -3.90
C ILE A 169 8.86 -2.29 -3.30
N PRO A 170 8.12 -2.67 -2.25
CA PRO A 170 7.13 -1.80 -1.64
C PRO A 170 7.79 -0.65 -0.86
N PRO A 171 7.14 0.53 -0.75
CA PRO A 171 7.67 1.68 -0.02
C PRO A 171 8.12 1.38 1.41
N LEU A 172 7.35 0.52 2.10
CA LEU A 172 7.60 0.16 3.49
C LEU A 172 8.96 -0.49 3.70
N ALA A 173 9.49 -1.20 2.69
CA ALA A 173 10.82 -1.79 2.76
C ALA A 173 11.90 -0.71 2.90
N PHE A 174 11.80 0.40 2.16
CA PHE A 174 12.74 1.52 2.27
C PHE A 174 12.51 2.36 3.54
N ALA A 175 11.25 2.64 3.88
CA ALA A 175 10.89 3.35 5.11
C ALA A 175 11.47 2.65 6.35
N SER A 176 11.35 1.32 6.40
CA SER A 176 11.87 0.50 7.50
C SER A 176 13.40 0.56 7.64
N LEU A 177 14.14 0.84 6.58
CA LEU A 177 15.61 1.02 6.65
C LEU A 177 15.96 2.40 7.20
N ALA A 178 15.25 3.42 6.73
CA ALA A 178 15.41 4.78 7.24
C ALA A 178 15.11 4.86 8.74
N ASP A 179 14.02 4.24 9.20
CA ASP A 179 13.64 4.21 10.62
C ASP A 179 14.67 3.50 11.52
N ARG A 180 15.37 2.50 10.97
CA ARG A 180 16.45 1.77 11.69
C ARG A 180 17.79 2.49 11.65
N THR A 181 17.95 3.45 10.76
CA THR A 181 19.18 4.22 10.62
C THR A 181 19.14 5.42 11.56
N ALA A 182 19.89 5.33 12.66
CA ALA A 182 19.99 6.43 13.62
C ALA A 182 20.51 7.71 12.96
N GLY A 183 19.94 8.85 13.32
CA GLY A 183 20.37 10.16 12.83
C GLY A 183 19.66 10.63 11.55
N ILE A 184 18.56 9.99 11.15
CA ILE A 184 17.66 10.47 10.09
C ILE A 184 16.44 11.12 10.72
N GLU A 185 16.18 12.38 10.36
CA GLU A 185 14.93 13.07 10.71
C GLU A 185 13.87 12.89 9.62
N LEU A 186 14.30 13.02 8.35
CA LEU A 186 13.42 12.92 7.20
C LEU A 186 14.12 12.17 6.08
N PHE A 187 13.40 11.28 5.40
CA PHE A 187 13.94 10.44 4.33
C PHE A 187 13.01 10.44 3.12
N GLN A 188 13.61 10.41 1.92
CA GLN A 188 12.91 10.24 0.66
C GLN A 188 13.83 9.54 -0.35
N ILE A 189 13.27 8.60 -1.10
CA ILE A 189 13.95 7.93 -2.21
C ILE A 189 13.17 8.16 -3.51
N VAL A 190 13.88 8.52 -4.57
CA VAL A 190 13.32 8.87 -5.87
C VAL A 190 13.94 7.97 -6.92
N GLN A 191 13.13 7.25 -7.68
CA GLN A 191 13.62 6.50 -8.84
C GLN A 191 13.69 7.45 -10.04
N THR A 192 14.91 7.83 -10.42
CA THR A 192 15.17 8.79 -11.50
C THR A 192 15.39 8.13 -12.85
N ALA A 193 15.69 6.83 -12.87
CA ALA A 193 15.77 5.98 -14.05
C ALA A 193 15.40 4.53 -13.68
N PRO A 194 15.15 3.62 -14.65
CA PRO A 194 14.74 2.24 -14.36
C PRO A 194 15.66 1.51 -13.38
N THR A 195 16.95 1.86 -13.37
CA THR A 195 17.97 1.28 -12.49
C THR A 195 18.72 2.34 -11.67
N THR A 196 18.13 3.52 -11.42
CA THR A 196 18.78 4.58 -10.63
C THR A 196 17.87 5.10 -9.54
N LEU A 197 18.38 5.09 -8.31
CA LEU A 197 17.75 5.64 -7.11
C LEU A 197 18.55 6.83 -6.60
N ARG A 198 17.84 7.92 -6.33
CA ARG A 198 18.37 9.13 -5.70
C ARG A 198 17.76 9.24 -4.30
N VAL A 199 18.61 9.28 -3.30
CA VAL A 199 18.22 9.32 -1.88
C VAL A 199 18.41 10.72 -1.33
N ARG A 200 17.37 11.26 -0.69
CA ARG A 200 17.35 12.54 -0.01
C ARG A 200 17.09 12.27 1.48
N PHE A 201 17.85 12.91 2.36
CA PHE A 201 17.53 12.87 3.79
C PHE A 201 18.00 14.13 4.54
N ASN A 202 17.33 14.40 5.65
CA ASN A 202 17.74 15.37 6.64
C ASN A 202 18.41 14.64 7.82
N PRO A 203 19.67 14.97 8.16
CA PRO A 203 20.30 14.44 9.35
C PRO A 203 19.63 15.05 10.59
N ALA A 204 19.47 14.25 11.65
CA ALA A 204 19.06 14.75 12.95
C ALA A 204 20.12 15.69 13.54
N GLU A 205 19.72 16.53 14.51
CA GLU A 205 20.64 17.44 15.19
C GLU A 205 21.83 16.67 15.79
N GLY A 206 23.05 17.15 15.51
CA GLY A 206 24.29 16.50 15.96
C GLY A 206 24.70 15.24 15.20
N ALA A 207 23.91 14.77 14.22
CA ALA A 207 24.29 13.64 13.38
C ALA A 207 25.24 14.06 12.25
N GLU A 208 26.29 13.27 12.02
CA GLU A 208 27.22 13.49 10.92
C GLU A 208 26.65 12.89 9.62
N ARG A 209 26.35 13.75 8.64
CA ARG A 209 25.63 13.37 7.41
C ARG A 209 26.33 12.24 6.65
N SER A 210 27.65 12.23 6.59
CA SER A 210 28.42 11.22 5.84
C SER A 210 28.29 9.84 6.47
N ARG A 211 28.36 9.75 7.80
CA ARG A 211 28.17 8.52 8.57
C ARG A 211 26.75 7.98 8.44
N VAL A 212 25.74 8.85 8.56
CA VAL A 212 24.33 8.47 8.36
C VAL A 212 24.12 7.94 6.94
N TRP A 213 24.71 8.60 5.94
CA TRP A 213 24.64 8.14 4.56
C TRP A 213 25.31 6.79 4.34
N GLN A 214 26.50 6.56 4.88
CA GLN A 214 27.21 5.29 4.75
C GLN A 214 26.37 4.11 5.27
N GLU A 215 25.76 4.27 6.44
CA GLU A 215 24.89 3.25 7.03
C GLU A 215 23.63 3.02 6.17
N LEU A 216 22.93 4.10 5.83
CA LEU A 216 21.71 4.03 5.02
C LEU A 216 21.97 3.40 3.65
N HIS A 217 23.07 3.79 2.98
CA HIS A 217 23.46 3.27 1.68
C HIS A 217 23.76 1.79 1.73
N ALA A 218 24.50 1.33 2.76
CA ALA A 218 24.77 -0.09 2.96
C ALA A 218 23.48 -0.90 3.18
N GLN A 219 22.53 -0.37 3.94
CA GLN A 219 21.23 -1.01 4.15
C GLN A 219 20.39 -1.09 2.87
N ILE A 220 20.32 0.00 2.10
CA ILE A 220 19.61 0.02 0.81
C ILE A 220 20.25 -0.97 -0.16
N ARG A 221 21.59 -1.00 -0.24
CA ARG A 221 22.33 -1.98 -1.05
C ARG A 221 22.00 -3.41 -0.64
N GLY A 222 22.04 -3.72 0.65
CA GLY A 222 21.68 -5.04 1.15
C GLY A 222 20.24 -5.46 0.82
N LEU A 223 19.30 -4.52 0.78
CA LEU A 223 17.93 -4.79 0.31
C LEU A 223 17.88 -5.09 -1.18
N LEU A 224 18.56 -4.30 -2.01
CA LEU A 224 18.61 -4.50 -3.46
C LEU A 224 19.28 -5.83 -3.83
N ASP A 225 20.40 -6.17 -3.20
CA ASP A 225 21.14 -7.41 -3.46
C ASP A 225 20.30 -8.65 -3.10
N LYS A 226 19.58 -8.61 -1.98
CA LYS A 226 18.64 -9.69 -1.59
C LYS A 226 17.52 -9.93 -2.61
N ASN A 227 17.20 -8.91 -3.42
CA ASN A 227 16.20 -8.99 -4.48
C ASN A 227 16.82 -9.16 -5.87
N GLY A 228 18.14 -9.43 -5.98
CA GLY A 228 18.82 -9.64 -7.26
C GLY A 228 18.99 -8.38 -8.11
N LEU A 229 19.08 -7.21 -7.47
CA LEU A 229 19.16 -5.89 -8.12
C LEU A 229 20.55 -5.25 -7.98
N ASP A 230 21.60 -6.05 -8.20
CA ASP A 230 23.01 -5.64 -8.11
C ASP A 230 23.37 -4.49 -9.08
N GLY A 231 22.67 -4.40 -10.21
CA GLY A 231 22.85 -3.35 -11.23
C GLY A 231 22.18 -2.00 -10.93
N VAL A 232 21.45 -1.84 -9.82
CA VAL A 232 20.79 -0.57 -9.49
C VAL A 232 21.79 0.42 -8.89
N THR A 233 21.88 1.63 -9.45
CA THR A 233 22.71 2.71 -8.89
C THR A 233 21.95 3.42 -7.76
N VAL A 234 22.63 3.70 -6.65
CA VAL A 234 22.07 4.42 -5.49
C VAL A 234 22.96 5.62 -5.17
N GLU A 235 22.41 6.82 -5.31
CA GLU A 235 23.11 8.10 -5.21
C GLU A 235 22.56 8.96 -4.08
N LEU A 236 23.42 9.72 -3.42
CA LEU A 236 23.01 10.74 -2.47
C LEU A 236 22.65 12.04 -3.20
N ALA A 237 21.49 12.59 -2.88
CA ALA A 237 21.11 13.93 -3.27
C ALA A 237 21.71 14.99 -2.34
N GLU A 238 22.08 16.12 -2.93
CA GLU A 238 22.39 17.34 -2.17
C GLU A 238 21.10 18.02 -1.69
N GLU A 239 20.03 17.96 -2.49
CA GLU A 239 18.76 18.57 -2.12
C GLU A 239 18.05 17.84 -0.96
N PRO A 240 17.33 18.57 -0.10
CA PRO A 240 16.57 17.96 0.99
C PRO A 240 15.34 17.22 0.47
N PRO A 241 14.71 16.37 1.30
CA PRO A 241 13.44 15.73 0.95
C PRO A 241 12.35 16.76 0.65
N GLN A 242 11.59 16.53 -0.42
CA GLN A 242 10.60 17.48 -0.95
C GLN A 242 9.17 17.06 -0.62
N ARG A 243 8.30 18.07 -0.43
CA ARG A 243 6.85 17.87 -0.28
C ARG A 243 6.17 17.88 -1.66
N SER A 244 5.07 17.14 -1.79
CA SER A 244 4.19 17.23 -2.95
C SER A 244 3.50 18.60 -3.00
N LEU A 245 2.85 18.92 -4.12
CA LEU A 245 2.03 20.12 -4.28
C LEU A 245 0.92 20.25 -3.21
N GLY A 246 0.45 19.12 -2.66
CA GLY A 246 -0.49 19.06 -1.53
C GLY A 246 0.17 19.18 -0.14
N GLY A 247 1.47 19.48 -0.07
CA GLY A 247 2.23 19.61 1.17
C GLY A 247 2.63 18.28 1.83
N LYS A 248 2.32 17.13 1.22
CA LYS A 248 2.60 15.79 1.77
C LYS A 248 4.04 15.38 1.53
N HIS A 249 4.67 14.82 2.55
CA HIS A 249 5.98 14.19 2.41
C HIS A 249 5.82 12.76 1.88
N ARG A 250 6.21 12.50 0.63
CA ARG A 250 6.26 11.14 0.08
C ARG A 250 7.66 10.56 0.30
N GLN A 251 7.75 9.46 1.04
CA GLN A 251 9.03 8.80 1.29
C GLN A 251 9.57 8.07 0.07
N VAL A 252 8.72 7.63 -0.85
CA VAL A 252 9.12 6.93 -2.07
C VAL A 252 8.43 7.59 -3.26
N ILE A 253 9.20 7.90 -4.30
CA ILE A 253 8.73 8.52 -5.54
C ILE A 253 9.24 7.64 -6.69
N PRO A 254 8.36 6.91 -7.40
CA PRO A 254 8.79 6.03 -8.48
C PRO A 254 9.03 6.81 -9.77
N LEU A 255 9.63 6.11 -10.73
CA LEU A 255 9.82 6.64 -12.06
C LEU A 255 8.45 6.89 -12.71
N LYS A 256 8.20 8.12 -13.16
CA LYS A 256 7.04 8.41 -14.01
C LYS A 256 7.26 7.73 -15.36
N ILE A 257 6.44 6.73 -15.66
CA ILE A 257 6.38 6.13 -16.99
C ILE A 257 5.18 6.79 -17.68
N ASP A 258 5.44 7.57 -18.74
CA ASP A 258 4.37 8.08 -19.59
C ASP A 258 3.70 6.88 -20.29
N LEU A 259 2.48 6.54 -19.87
CA LEU A 259 1.71 5.41 -20.43
C LEU A 259 1.12 5.70 -21.83
N ALA A 260 1.68 6.63 -22.59
CA ALA A 260 1.10 7.09 -23.85
C ALA A 260 1.35 6.16 -25.06
N ASN A 261 2.02 5.01 -24.93
CA ASN A 261 2.49 4.24 -26.09
C ASN A 261 2.20 2.72 -26.09
N ASP A 262 1.29 2.20 -25.26
CA ASP A 262 1.02 0.74 -25.21
C ASP A 262 -0.33 0.31 -25.83
N GLU A 263 -0.83 1.04 -26.85
CA GLU A 263 -1.99 0.65 -27.67
C GLU A 263 -1.59 0.13 -29.07
N SER A 264 -0.55 -0.70 -29.16
CA SER A 264 -0.24 -1.39 -30.42
C SER A 264 0.17 -2.84 -30.20
N GLY A 265 -0.79 -3.68 -29.81
CA GLY A 265 -0.50 -5.09 -29.64
C GLY A 265 -1.67 -5.95 -29.21
N GLN A 266 -2.77 -5.93 -29.96
CA GLN A 266 -3.73 -7.05 -30.02
C GLN A 266 -4.61 -6.90 -31.26
N SER A 267 -4.13 -7.48 -32.36
CA SER A 267 -4.94 -7.99 -33.47
C SER A 267 -5.36 -9.42 -33.16
#